data_AF-A0A6A4ITP6-F1
#
_entry.id   AF-A0A6A4ITP6-F1
#
_cell.length_a   1.000
_cell.length_b   1.000
_cell.length_c   1.000
_cell.angle_alpha   90.00
_cell.angle_beta   90.00
_cell.angle_gamma   90.00
#
_symmetry.space_group_name_H-M   'P 1'
#
loop_
_entity.id
_entity.type
_entity.pdbx_description
1 polymer ?
#
loop_
_entity_poly.entity_id
_entity_poly.type
_entity_poly.pdbx_seq_one_letter_code
_entity_poly.pdbx_strand_id
1 'polypeptide(L)' 'MLCSIDEYEACLKRIGFVDVIVEDISTDVFPGFVGFLRQRGLGWWIFGTILYSYYMVGARFVLASGSRPK' A
#
# COMPACT_ATOMS: atom_id res chain seq x y z
N MET A 1 0.43 -4.04 -10.64
CA MET A 1 -0.59 -3.26 -9.93
C MET A 1 -1.86 -3.30 -10.78
N LEU A 2 -2.98 -3.84 -10.28
CA LEU A 2 -4.22 -3.98 -11.06
C LEU A 2 -5.07 -2.68 -11.11
N CYS A 3 -4.67 -1.66 -10.35
CA CYS A 3 -5.34 -0.35 -10.24
C CYS A 3 -4.30 0.70 -9.85
N SER A 4 -4.12 1.77 -10.63
CA SER A 4 -3.21 2.87 -10.30
C SER A 4 -3.73 3.71 -9.13
N ILE A 5 -2.88 4.58 -8.57
CA ILE A 5 -3.29 5.51 -7.50
C ILE A 5 -4.41 6.43 -7.99
N ASP A 6 -4.27 6.97 -9.20
CA ASP A 6 -5.26 7.86 -9.81
C ASP A 6 -6.59 7.15 -10.06
N GLU A 7 -6.55 5.88 -10.51
CA GLU A 7 -7.74 5.06 -10.71
C GLU A 7 -8.45 4.77 -9.38
N TYR A 8 -7.68 4.54 -8.32
CA TYR A 8 -8.22 4.33 -6.98
C TYR A 8 -8.86 5.60 -6.41
N GLU A 9 -8.20 6.76 -6.55
CA GLU A 9 -8.73 8.06 -6.17
C GLU A 9 -10.03 8.39 -6.94
N ALA A 10 -10.02 8.19 -8.26
CA ALA A 10 -11.19 8.39 -9.10
C ALA A 10 -12.35 7.47 -8.70
N CYS A 11 -12.05 6.23 -8.30
CA CYS A 11 -13.06 5.30 -7.78
C CYS A 11 -13.70 5.83 -6.49
N LEU A 12 -12.90 6.31 -5.53
CA LEU A 12 -13.39 6.89 -4.28
C LEU A 12 -14.27 8.13 -4.52
N LYS A 13 -13.87 9.01 -5.44
CA LYS A 13 -14.69 10.16 -5.86
C LYS A 13 -16.02 9.72 -6.46
N ARG A 14 -15.99 8.72 -7.35
CA ARG A 14 -17.19 8.21 -8.03
C ARG A 14 -18.21 7.60 -7.06
N ILE A 15 -17.78 7.00 -5.95
CA ILE A 15 -18.69 6.43 -4.94
C ILE A 15 -19.17 7.45 -3.90
N GLY A 16 -18.84 8.74 -4.09
CA GLY A 16 -19.38 9.86 -3.31
C GLY A 16 -18.49 10.38 -2.18
N PHE A 17 -17.20 10.00 -2.14
CA PHE A 17 -16.24 10.69 -1.29
C PHE A 17 -15.78 11.99 -1.94
N VAL A 18 -15.57 13.01 -1.12
CA VAL A 18 -14.98 14.30 -1.47
C VAL A 18 -13.68 14.49 -0.70
N ASP A 19 -12.86 15.46 -1.10
CA ASP A 19 -11.56 15.75 -0.50
C ASP A 19 -10.67 14.51 -0.39
N VAL A 20 -10.72 13.65 -1.42
CA VAL A 20 -9.98 12.39 -1.45
C VAL A 20 -8.49 12.68 -1.63
N ILE A 21 -7.68 12.12 -0.74
CA ILE A 21 -6.22 12.16 -0.81
C ILE A 21 -5.73 10.71 -0.74
N VAL A 22 -4.89 10.31 -1.69
CA VAL A 22 -4.24 9.00 -1.71
C VAL A 22 -2.73 9.19 -1.66
N GLU A 23 -2.11 8.82 -0.55
CA GLU A 23 -0.68 8.95 -0.32
C GLU A 23 0.01 7.59 -0.45
N ASP A 24 1.08 7.53 -1.25
CA ASP A 24 1.96 6.36 -1.31
C ASP A 24 2.95 6.41 -0.16
N ILE A 25 2.77 5.53 0.83
CA ILE A 25 3.64 5.40 2.01
C ILE A 25 4.47 4.11 1.94
N SER A 26 4.66 3.56 0.74
CA SER A 26 5.38 2.29 0.55
C SER A 26 6.81 2.35 1.11
N THR A 27 7.48 3.50 0.97
CA THR A 27 8.84 3.73 1.45
C THR A 27 8.94 3.70 2.98
N ASP A 28 7.87 4.09 3.67
CA ASP A 28 7.82 4.11 5.13
C ASP A 28 7.47 2.74 5.72
N VAL A 29 6.72 1.92 4.97
CA VAL A 29 6.20 0.63 5.44
C VAL A 29 7.11 -0.54 5.07
N PHE A 30 7.42 -0.73 3.77
CA PHE A 30 8.03 -1.97 3.29
C PHE A 30 9.43 -2.24 3.88
N PRO A 31 10.38 -1.29 3.94
CA PRO A 31 11.71 -1.56 4.47
C PRO A 31 11.69 -2.02 5.93
N GLY A 32 10.97 -1.27 6.78
CA GLY A 32 10.85 -1.58 8.20
C GLY A 32 10.11 -2.90 8.44
N PHE A 33 8.98 -3.11 7.76
CA PHE A 33 8.16 -4.31 7.93
C PHE A 33 8.86 -5.57 7.42
N VAL A 34 9.48 -5.55 6.24
CA VAL A 34 10.25 -6.68 5.71
C VAL A 34 11.46 -6.97 6.60
N GLY A 35 12.17 -5.94 7.06
CA GLY A 35 13.28 -6.07 7.99
C GLY A 35 12.88 -6.78 9.28
N PHE A 36 11.75 -6.37 9.85
CA PHE A 36 11.16 -7.02 11.03
C PHE A 36 10.81 -8.50 10.77
N LEU A 37 10.13 -8.82 9.67
CA LEU A 37 9.74 -10.20 9.34
C LEU A 37 10.96 -11.10 9.20
N ARG A 38 12.02 -10.63 8.54
CA ARG A 38 13.26 -11.38 8.34
C ARG A 38 13.97 -11.75 9.63
N GLN A 39 13.69 -11.07 10.74
CA GLN A 39 14.25 -11.36 12.06
C GLN A 39 13.44 -12.41 12.85
N ARG A 40 12.28 -12.87 12.36
CA ARG A 40 11.37 -13.77 13.09
C ARG A 40 11.56 -15.27 12.82
N GLY A 41 12.63 -15.65 12.13
CA GLY A 41 12.95 -17.04 11.77
C GLY A 41 12.74 -17.36 10.29
N LEU A 42 13.09 -18.59 9.88
CA LEU A 42 13.24 -18.95 8.46
C LEU A 42 11.97 -18.77 7.63
N GLY A 43 10.80 -19.20 8.14
CA GLY A 43 9.53 -19.04 7.43
C GLY A 43 9.17 -17.57 7.19
N TRP A 44 9.37 -16.72 8.21
CA TRP A 44 9.13 -15.28 8.12
C TRP A 44 10.13 -14.56 7.23
N TRP A 45 11.36 -15.07 7.17
CA TRP A 45 12.37 -14.56 6.24
C TRP A 45 11.98 -14.78 4.78
N ILE A 46 11.48 -15.98 4.44
CA ILE A 46 10.97 -16.28 3.10
C ILE A 46 9.78 -15.37 2.80
N PHE A 47 8.83 -15.28 3.73
CA PHE A 47 7.63 -14.45 3.57
C PHE A 47 7.96 -12.97 3.36
N GLY A 48 8.85 -12.39 4.17
CA GLY A 48 9.29 -11.01 4.01
C GLY A 48 9.98 -10.77 2.66
N THR A 49 10.70 -11.76 2.14
CA THR A 49 11.34 -11.66 0.81
C THR A 49 10.32 -11.67 -0.33
N ILE A 50 9.24 -12.45 -0.21
CA ILE A 50 8.13 -12.43 -1.17
C ILE A 50 7.41 -11.07 -1.13
N LEU A 51 7.13 -10.52 0.05
CA LEU A 51 6.52 -9.20 0.15
C LEU A 51 7.39 -8.10 -0.46
N TYR A 52 8.70 -8.16 -0.23
CA TYR A 52 9.64 -7.22 -0.84
C TYR A 52 9.65 -7.31 -2.36
N SER A 53 9.52 -8.52 -2.94
CA SER A 53 9.48 -8.66 -4.41
C SER A 53 8.25 -7.99 -5.00
N TYR A 54 7.10 -8.02 -4.32
CA TYR A 54 5.90 -7.28 -4.73
C TYR A 54 6.16 -5.77 -4.80
N TYR A 55 6.79 -5.21 -3.78
CA TYR A 55 7.18 -3.80 -3.78
C TYR A 55 8.12 -3.47 -4.95
N MET A 56 9.10 -4.33 -5.23
CA MET A 56 10.04 -4.15 -6.34
C MET A 56 9.38 -4.19 -7.73
N VAL A 57 8.30 -4.96 -7.89
CA VAL A 57 7.52 -4.99 -9.15
C VAL A 57 6.40 -3.94 -9.19
N GLY A 58 6.43 -2.96 -8.28
CA GLY A 58 5.54 -1.81 -8.30
C GLY A 58 4.23 -1.98 -7.52
N ALA A 59 4.14 -2.93 -6.59
CA ALA A 59 3.06 -2.90 -5.60
C ALA A 59 3.27 -1.73 -4.64
N ARG A 60 2.17 -1.05 -4.30
CA ARG A 60 2.19 0.11 -3.40
C ARG A 60 1.36 -0.14 -2.15
N PHE A 61 1.78 0.46 -1.04
CA PHE A 61 1.03 0.58 0.19
C PHE A 61 0.57 2.03 0.30
N VAL A 62 -0.74 2.25 0.25
CA VAL A 62 -1.31 3.61 0.21
C VAL A 62 -2.17 3.88 1.44
N LEU A 63 -2.18 5.12 1.90
CA LEU A 63 -3.20 5.65 2.79
C LEU A 63 -4.18 6.46 1.96
N ALA A 64 -5.45 6.10 2.03
CA ALA A 64 -6.52 6.89 1.41
C ALA A 64 -7.36 7.53 2.51
N SER A 65 -7.58 8.83 2.37
CA SER A 65 -8.49 9.60 3.21
C SER A 65 -9.49 10.35 2.33
N GLY A 66 -10.65 10.66 2.89
CA GLY A 66 -11.72 11.37 2.20
C GLY A 66 -12.96 11.46 3.08
N SER A 67 -13.82 12.43 2.78
CA SER A 67 -15.06 12.68 3.52
C SER A 67 -16.26 12.26 2.69
N ARG A 68 -17.30 11.69 3.31
CA ARG A 68 -18.56 11.41 2.62
C ARG A 68 -19.62 12.42 3.09
N PRO A 69 -20.05 13.37 2.24
CA PRO A 69 -21.13 14.28 2.59
C PRO A 69 -22.41 13.48 2.86
N LYS A 70 -23.20 13.93 3.83
CA LYS A 70 -24.52 13.35 4.13
C LYS A 70 -25.53 13.72 3.04
#